data_AF-A0A026WMS7-F1
#
_entry.id   AF-A0A026WMS7-F1
#
_cell.length_a   1.000
_cell.length_b   1.000
_cell.length_c   1.000
_cell.angle_alpha   90.00
_cell.angle_beta   90.00
_cell.angle_gamma   90.00
#
_symmetry.space_group_name_H-M   'P 1'
#
loop_
_entity.id
_entity.type
_entity.pdbx_description
1 polymer ?
#
loop_
_entity_poly.entity_id
_entity_poly.type
_entity_poly.pdbx_seq_one_letter_code
_entity_poly.pdbx_strand_id
1 'polypeptide(L)' 'MSSELLPAPTSDPRVTWNYFDEQGYVSRGGLRAGEDPYARNKFNQEASDGLPSNRDIPDTRSAM' A
#
# COMPACT_ATOMS: atom_id res chain seq x y z
N MET A 1 22.46 -13.92 -16.23
CA MET A 1 21.28 -14.61 -15.68
C MET A 1 21.44 -14.62 -14.17
N SER A 2 21.19 -13.50 -13.50
CA SER A 2 21.25 -13.43 -12.04
C SER A 2 19.94 -13.99 -11.50
N SER A 3 19.99 -15.21 -10.97
CA SER A 3 18.89 -15.75 -10.16
C SER A 3 18.82 -14.93 -8.89
N GLU A 4 17.86 -14.00 -8.83
CA GLU A 4 17.43 -13.46 -7.54
C GLU A 4 16.86 -14.62 -6.72
N LEU A 5 17.57 -14.94 -5.65
CA LEU A 5 17.18 -15.95 -4.68
C LEU A 5 15.90 -15.46 -4.01
N LEU A 6 14.73 -15.97 -4.42
CA LEU A 6 13.49 -15.68 -3.72
C LEU A 6 13.68 -16.07 -2.23
N PRO A 7 13.31 -15.20 -1.28
CA PRO A 7 13.50 -15.48 0.13
C PRO A 7 12.76 -16.77 0.52
N ALA A 8 13.39 -17.59 1.36
CA ALA A 8 12.81 -18.84 1.84
C ALA A 8 11.43 -18.60 2.49
N PRO A 9 10.45 -19.50 2.29
CA PRO A 9 9.15 -19.39 2.94
C PRO A 9 9.33 -19.47 4.46
N THR A 10 8.94 -18.41 5.17
CA THR A 10 9.03 -18.34 6.63
C THR A 10 7.85 -19.07 7.26
N SER A 11 8.09 -19.86 8.32
CA SER A 11 7.05 -20.56 9.09
C SER A 11 6.26 -19.66 10.06
N ASP A 12 6.50 -18.34 10.04
CA ASP A 12 5.71 -17.37 10.79
C ASP A 12 4.32 -17.25 10.13
N PRO A 13 3.20 -17.52 10.85
CA PRO A 13 1.86 -17.30 10.32
C PRO A 13 1.57 -15.83 10.03
N ARG A 14 2.39 -14.90 10.52
CA ARG A 14 2.34 -13.48 10.16
C ARG A 14 3.00 -13.30 8.81
N VAL A 15 2.17 -12.94 7.82
CA VAL A 15 2.63 -12.51 6.50
C VAL A 15 3.60 -11.33 6.70
N THR A 16 4.84 -11.47 6.25
CA THR A 16 5.76 -10.32 6.24
C THR A 16 5.20 -9.28 5.26
N TRP A 17 5.45 -7.99 5.47
CA TRP A 17 4.92 -6.93 4.61
C TRP A 17 5.20 -7.14 3.11
N ASN A 18 6.29 -7.84 2.77
CA ASN A 18 6.66 -8.22 1.40
C ASN A 18 5.66 -9.18 0.72
N TYR A 19 4.83 -9.89 1.49
CA TYR A 19 3.87 -10.88 1.01
C TYR A 19 2.42 -10.47 1.23
N PHE A 20 2.16 -9.22 1.64
CA PHE A 20 0.82 -8.72 1.87
C PHE A 20 0.14 -8.33 0.55
N ASP A 21 -1.04 -8.92 0.27
CA ASP A 21 -1.89 -8.53 -0.85
C ASP A 21 -2.61 -7.20 -0.56
N GLU A 22 -1.88 -6.11 -0.77
CA GLU A 22 -2.38 -4.75 -0.58
C GLU A 22 -3.59 -4.46 -1.46
N GLN A 23 -3.54 -4.81 -2.74
CA GLN A 23 -4.59 -4.51 -3.71
C GLN A 23 -5.90 -5.23 -3.35
N GLY A 24 -5.82 -6.51 -2.97
CA GLY A 24 -6.98 -7.26 -2.50
C GLY A 24 -7.52 -6.75 -1.16
N TYR A 25 -6.68 -6.13 -0.33
CA TYR A 25 -7.13 -5.51 0.92
C TYR A 25 -7.86 -4.18 0.69
N VAL A 26 -7.23 -3.25 -0.05
CA VAL A 26 -7.77 -1.90 -0.28
C VAL A 26 -9.06 -1.95 -1.10
N SER A 27 -9.12 -2.79 -2.14
CA SER A 27 -10.31 -2.91 -2.99
C SER A 27 -11.60 -3.28 -2.24
N ARG A 28 -11.50 -4.01 -1.12
CA ARG A 28 -12.68 -4.34 -0.28
C ARG A 28 -13.30 -3.11 0.40
N GLY A 29 -12.50 -2.07 0.63
CA GLY A 29 -12.94 -0.80 1.21
C GLY A 29 -13.01 0.35 0.21
N GLY A 30 -12.77 0.09 -1.08
CA GLY A 30 -12.72 1.11 -2.13
C GLY A 30 -14.07 1.80 -2.38
N LEU A 31 -14.01 2.94 -3.05
CA LEU A 31 -15.20 3.72 -3.42
C LEU A 31 -16.06 2.96 -4.43
N ARG A 32 -17.38 3.08 -4.29
CA ARG A 32 -18.32 2.67 -5.34
C ARG A 32 -18.41 3.73 -6.43
N ALA A 33 -18.84 3.31 -7.63
CA ALA A 33 -19.05 4.24 -8.73
C ALA A 33 -20.05 5.35 -8.34
N GLY A 34 -19.62 6.61 -8.45
CA GLY A 34 -20.42 7.78 -8.10
C GLY A 34 -20.45 8.13 -6.60
N GLU A 35 -19.72 7.41 -5.75
CA GLU A 35 -19.57 7.75 -4.34
C GLU A 35 -18.67 8.98 -4.17
N ASP A 36 -18.98 9.84 -3.19
CA ASP A 36 -18.14 11.00 -2.86
C ASP A 36 -16.83 10.52 -2.18
N PRO A 37 -15.64 10.79 -2.77
CA PRO A 37 -14.37 10.34 -2.25
C PRO A 37 -14.00 10.93 -0.88
N TYR A 38 -14.69 11.98 -0.41
CA TYR A 38 -14.43 12.65 0.87
C TYR A 38 -15.42 12.27 1.98
N ALA A 39 -16.54 11.62 1.65
CA ALA A 39 -17.64 11.42 2.57
C ALA A 39 -17.23 10.66 3.84
N ARG A 40 -16.45 9.58 3.68
CA ARG A 40 -16.05 8.67 4.75
C ARG A 40 -14.90 9.21 5.61
N ASN A 41 -13.85 9.74 4.98
CA ASN A 41 -12.58 9.98 5.65
C ASN A 41 -12.19 11.47 5.77
N LYS A 42 -12.96 12.37 5.13
CA LYS A 42 -12.66 13.82 5.05
C LYS A 42 -11.31 14.14 4.37
N PHE A 43 -10.76 13.17 3.64
CA PHE A 43 -9.70 13.30 2.64
C PHE A 43 -10.13 12.55 1.38
N ASN A 44 -9.44 12.76 0.25
CA ASN A 44 -9.74 12.09 -1.00
C ASN A 44 -9.32 10.61 -0.93
N GLN A 45 -10.29 9.72 -0.74
CA GLN A 45 -10.01 8.28 -0.68
C GLN A 45 -9.51 7.73 -2.01
N GLU A 46 -10.05 8.17 -3.15
CA GLU A 46 -9.61 7.71 -4.49
C GLU A 46 -8.11 7.96 -4.70
N ALA A 47 -7.64 9.15 -4.32
CA ALA A 47 -6.22 9.50 -4.39
C ALA A 47 -5.36 8.69 -3.42
N SER A 48 -5.89 8.36 -2.24
CA SER A 48 -5.17 7.55 -1.24
C SER A 48 -5.05 6.09 -1.67
N ASP A 49 -6.14 5.49 -2.17
CA ASP A 49 -6.22 4.08 -2.55
C ASP A 49 -5.34 3.78 -3.78
N GLY A 50 -5.01 4.81 -4.58
CA GLY A 50 -4.12 4.70 -5.74
C GLY A 50 -2.62 4.73 -5.43
N LEU A 51 -2.21 4.91 -4.16
CA LEU A 51 -0.80 4.98 -3.77
C LEU A 51 -0.33 3.68 -3.09
N PRO A 52 0.86 3.15 -3.42
CA PRO A 52 1.45 2.05 -2.67
C PRO A 52 1.70 2.43 -1.21
N SER A 53 1.48 1.49 -0.29
CA SER A 53 1.71 1.68 1.15
C SER A 53 3.15 2.07 1.48
N ASN A 54 4.10 1.62 0.66
CA ASN A 54 5.53 1.89 0.77
C ASN A 54 6.02 2.92 -0.27
N ARG A 55 5.17 3.85 -0.70
CA ARG A 55 5.57 4.89 -1.67
C ARG A 55 6.79 5.68 -1.18
N ASP A 56 7.67 6.01 -2.12
CA ASP A 56 8.78 6.91 -1.86
C ASP A 56 8.26 8.31 -1.52
N ILE A 57 8.92 8.95 -0.55
CA ILE A 57 8.65 10.32 -0.13
C ILE A 57 9.94 11.13 -0.15
N PRO A 58 9.91 12.40 -0.59
CA PRO A 58 11.09 13.25 -0.58
C PRO A 58 11.53 13.53 0.86
N ASP A 59 12.84 13.61 1.06
CA ASP A 59 13.41 14.03 2.35
C ASP A 59 13.32 15.55 2.49
N THR A 60 12.47 16.01 3.40
CA THR A 60 12.25 17.44 3.68
C THR A 60 13.00 17.92 4.93
N ARG A 61 13.97 17.15 5.44
CA ARG A 61 14.78 17.55 6.60
C ARG A 61 15.70 18.70 6.24
N SER A 62 16.01 19.55 7.24
CA SER A 62 17.03 20.59 7.08
C SER A 62 18.39 19.96 6.78
N ALA A 63 19.12 20.54 5.83
CA ALA A 63 20.52 20.20 5.62
C ALA A 63 21.30 20.47 6.92
N MET A 64 22.14 19.51 7.29
CA MET A 64 23.01 19.59 8.47
C MET A 64 24.19 20.52 8.21
#